data_AF-E1WMW3-F1
#
_entry.id   AF-E1WMW3-F1
#
_cell.length_a   1.000
_cell.length_b   1.000
_cell.length_c   1.000
_cell.angle_alpha   90.00
_cell.angle_beta   90.00
_cell.angle_gamma   90.00
#
_symmetry.space_group_name_H-M   'P 1'
#
loop_
_entity.id
_entity.type
_entity.pdbx_description
1 polymer ?
#
loop_
_entity_poly.entity_id
_entity_poly.type
_entity_poly.pdbx_seq_one_letter_code
_entity_poly.pdbx_strand_id
1 'polypeptide(L)' 'MAPVEVTGHLDSGQPEHSEPQDSHPASCQETVRIMVDISMSNGVHIRQRNLNHDGLKHLVGKLETLC' A
#
# COMPACT_ATOMS: atom_id res chain seq x y z
N MET A 1 -59.77 9.12 2.03
CA MET A 1 -60.30 8.60 0.74
C MET A 1 -59.55 9.31 -0.36
N ALA A 2 -58.77 8.72 -1.27
CA ALA A 2 -58.08 7.43 -1.41
C ALA A 2 -56.92 7.72 -2.41
N PRO A 3 -55.75 7.06 -2.34
CA PRO A 3 -54.71 7.26 -3.34
C PRO A 3 -55.06 6.45 -4.60
N VAL A 4 -54.96 7.10 -5.77
CA VAL A 4 -55.17 6.46 -7.08
C VAL A 4 -53.84 5.88 -7.55
N GLU A 5 -53.78 4.57 -7.68
CA GLU A 5 -52.70 3.85 -8.35
C GLU A 5 -53.20 3.34 -9.70
N VAL A 6 -52.47 3.56 -10.81
CA VAL A 6 -52.33 2.57 -11.90
C VAL A 6 -51.02 2.81 -12.69
N THR A 7 -50.07 1.91 -12.46
CA THR A 7 -49.27 1.11 -13.44
C THR A 7 -48.78 1.71 -14.76
N GLY A 8 -47.45 1.67 -14.93
CA GLY A 8 -46.85 1.00 -16.10
C GLY A 8 -45.96 1.83 -17.03
N HIS A 9 -44.63 1.68 -16.91
CA HIS A 9 -43.78 1.22 -18.01
C HIS A 9 -42.42 0.77 -17.50
N LEU A 10 -42.08 -0.48 -17.77
CA LEU A 10 -40.70 -0.96 -17.77
C LEU A 10 -40.06 -0.47 -19.07
N ASP A 11 -38.78 -0.09 -18.98
CA ASP A 11 -37.82 0.01 -20.08
C ASP A 11 -37.87 1.26 -20.99
N SER A 12 -37.12 2.27 -20.58
CA SER A 12 -36.28 3.04 -21.51
C SER A 12 -35.14 3.69 -20.72
N GLY A 13 -33.92 3.43 -21.18
CA GLY A 13 -32.70 3.56 -20.40
C GLY A 13 -32.26 4.96 -20.00
N GLN A 14 -31.25 4.93 -19.13
CA GLN A 14 -30.35 5.98 -18.64
C GLN A 14 -30.66 6.55 -17.23
N PRO A 15 -29.70 6.41 -16.30
CA PRO A 15 -28.88 7.55 -15.90
C PRO A 15 -27.39 7.18 -15.97
N GLU A 16 -26.56 7.91 -16.72
CA GLU A 16 -25.75 9.01 -16.17
C GLU A 16 -25.44 8.86 -14.68
N HIS A 17 -24.16 8.59 -14.38
CA HIS A 17 -23.50 8.80 -13.10
C HIS A 17 -23.83 7.82 -11.96
N SER A 18 -22.89 6.92 -11.67
CA SER A 18 -22.30 6.76 -10.32
C SER A 18 -21.21 5.70 -10.40
N GLU A 19 -19.97 6.14 -10.23
CA GLU A 19 -18.85 5.30 -9.84
C GLU A 19 -19.24 4.48 -8.59
N PRO A 20 -19.16 3.14 -8.60
CA PRO A 20 -18.69 2.46 -7.43
C PRO A 20 -17.17 2.55 -7.51
N GLN A 21 -16.60 3.39 -6.66
CA GLN A 21 -15.22 3.22 -6.23
C GLN A 21 -15.06 1.76 -5.79
N ASP A 22 -14.60 0.91 -6.71
CA ASP A 22 -13.92 -0.34 -6.38
C ASP A 22 -12.54 0.05 -5.83
N SER A 23 -12.59 0.82 -4.74
CA SER A 23 -11.54 0.84 -3.73
C SER A 23 -11.62 -0.52 -3.08
N HIS A 24 -11.14 -1.55 -3.79
CA HIS A 24 -10.59 -2.72 -3.15
C HIS A 24 -9.75 -2.15 -2.00
N PRO A 25 -10.03 -2.47 -0.72
CA PRO A 25 -9.18 -1.98 0.35
C PRO A 25 -7.79 -2.48 -0.03
N ALA A 26 -6.92 -1.55 -0.44
CA ALA A 26 -5.55 -1.83 -0.82
C ALA A 26 -5.08 -2.80 0.24
N SER A 27 -4.83 -4.06 -0.16
CA SER A 27 -4.60 -5.11 0.80
C SER A 27 -3.59 -4.55 1.79
N CYS A 28 -3.80 -4.76 3.08
CA CYS A 28 -2.89 -4.28 4.10
C CYS A 28 -1.53 -4.94 3.87
N GLN A 29 -0.77 -4.48 2.87
CA GLN A 29 0.58 -4.85 2.55
C GLN A 29 1.37 -4.07 3.57
N GLU A 30 1.34 -4.57 4.80
CA GLU A 30 2.18 -4.06 5.86
C GLU A 30 3.60 -4.05 5.31
N THR A 31 4.10 -2.85 5.05
CA THR A 31 5.31 -2.67 4.26
C THR A 31 6.45 -3.15 5.14
N VAL A 32 7.09 -4.27 4.77
CA VAL A 32 8.17 -4.87 5.56
C VAL A 32 9.24 -3.81 5.83
N ARG A 33 9.53 -3.60 7.12
CA ARG A 33 10.59 -2.70 7.59
C ARG A 33 11.70 -3.51 8.21
N ILE A 34 12.91 -3.22 7.78
CA ILE A 34 14.11 -3.97 8.12
C ILE A 34 14.95 -3.12 9.07
N MET A 35 15.46 -3.75 10.12
CA MET A 35 16.46 -3.17 11.02
C MET A 35 17.77 -3.94 10.86
N VAL A 36 18.86 -3.20 10.76
CA VAL A 36 20.22 -3.74 10.65
C VAL A 36 21.07 -3.14 11.76
N ASP A 37 21.73 -4.00 12.52
CA ASP A 37 22.75 -3.64 13.51
C ASP A 37 24.00 -4.46 13.21
N ILE A 38 25.10 -3.77 12.89
CA ILE A 38 26.39 -4.37 12.56
C ILE A 38 27.36 -3.90 13.63
N SER A 39 28.01 -4.86 14.29
CA SER A 39 29.11 -4.61 15.21
C SER A 39 30.35 -5.34 14.70
N MET A 40 31.45 -4.61 14.54
CA MET A 40 32.72 -5.16 14.10
C MET A 40 33.70 -5.23 15.28
N SER A 41 34.61 -6.21 15.25
CA SER A 41 35.61 -6.42 16.31
C SER A 41 36.60 -5.25 16.45
N ASN A 42 36.73 -4.42 15.42
CA ASN A 42 37.50 -3.19 15.43
C ASN A 42 36.77 -2.01 16.13
N GLY A 43 35.59 -2.25 16.70
CA GLY A 43 34.80 -1.25 17.42
C GLY A 43 33.89 -0.38 16.54
N VAL A 44 33.79 -0.66 15.23
CA VAL A 44 32.83 0.04 14.36
C VAL A 44 31.42 -0.52 14.56
N HIS A 45 30.45 0.38 14.69
CA HIS A 45 29.02 0.04 14.81
C HIS A 45 28.18 0.78 13.77
N ILE A 46 27.26 0.05 13.13
CA ILE A 46 26.33 0.61 12.14
C ILE A 46 24.91 0.15 12.53
N ARG A 47 24.04 1.10 12.85
CA ARG A 47 22.64 0.84 13.21
C ARG A 47 21.71 1.61 12.30
N GLN A 48 20.83 0.90 11.62
CA GLN A 48 19.81 1.47 10.74
C GLN A 48 18.46 0.80 11.01
N ARG A 49 17.42 1.62 11.10
CA ARG A 49 16.03 1.17 11.33
C ARG A 49 15.18 1.58 10.14
N ASN A 50 14.04 0.90 10.00
CA ASN A 50 13.01 1.26 9.03
C ASN A 50 13.47 1.21 7.56
N LEU A 51 14.48 0.39 7.26
CA LEU A 51 14.91 0.19 5.89
C LEU A 51 13.81 -0.54 5.11
N ASN A 52 13.58 -0.09 3.89
CA ASN A 52 12.92 -0.90 2.87
C ASN A 52 13.99 -1.71 2.12
N HIS A 53 13.55 -2.55 1.18
CA HIS A 53 14.44 -3.37 0.37
C HIS A 53 15.55 -2.55 -0.32
N ASP A 54 15.21 -1.41 -0.93
CA ASP A 54 16.20 -0.58 -1.63
C ASP A 54 17.20 0.07 -0.67
N GLY A 55 16.74 0.49 0.51
CA GLY A 55 17.60 1.00 1.57
C GLY A 55 18.58 -0.07 2.07
N LEU A 56 18.14 -1.33 2.20
CA LEU A 56 19.02 -2.44 2.53
C LEU A 56 20.03 -2.71 1.40
N LYS A 57 19.58 -2.76 0.14
CA LYS A 57 20.46 -2.97 -1.02
C LYS A 57 21.55 -1.88 -1.10
N HIS A 58 21.17 -0.63 -0.85
CA HIS A 58 22.11 0.48 -0.81
C HIS A 58 23.11 0.35 0.35
N LEU A 59 22.64 -0.03 1.55
CA LEU A 59 23.51 -0.26 2.70
C LEU A 59 24.56 -1.34 2.38
N VAL A 60 24.14 -2.47 1.80
CA VAL A 60 25.05 -3.57 1.40
C VAL A 60 26.10 -3.08 0.42
N GLY A 61 25.71 -2.35 -0.64
CA GLY A 61 26.67 -1.82 -1.62
C GLY A 61 27.72 -0.90 -0.99
N LYS A 62 27.34 -0.07 0.00
CA LYS A 62 28.31 0.75 0.75
C LYS A 62 29.28 -0.10 1.56
N LEU A 63 28.82 -1.19 2.17
CA LEU A 63 29.69 -2.08 2.95
C LEU A 63 30.67 -2.84 2.07
N GLU A 64 30.25 -3.27 0.89
CA GLU A 64 31.11 -3.94 -0.10
C GLU A 64 32.29 -3.04 -0.51
N THR A 65 32.10 -1.73 -0.61
CA THR A 65 33.20 -0.78 -0.93
C THR A 65 34.21 -0.56 0.20
N LEU A 66 33.91 -1.02 1.42
CA LEU A 66 34.81 -0.90 2.58
C LEU A 66 35.73 -2.13 2.74
N CYS A 67 35.53 -3.16 1.92
CA CYS A 67 36.32 -4.39 1.86
C CYS A 67 37.27 -4.35 0.65
#